data_AF-A0A962QRV5-F1
#
_entry.id   AF-A0A962QRV5-F1
#
_cell.length_a   1.000
_cell.length_b   1.000
_cell.length_c   1.000
_cell.angle_alpha   90.00
_cell.angle_beta   90.00
_cell.angle_gamma   90.00
#
_symmetry.space_group_name_H-M   'P 1'
#
loop_
_entity.id
_entity.type
_entity.pdbx_description
1 polymer ?
#
loop_
_entity_poly.entity_id
_entity_poly.type
_entity_poly.pdbx_seq_one_letter_code
_entity_poly.pdbx_strand_id
1 'polypeptide(L)'
;MRHLHVVATAALILLPAAAIAHSPIKGLDNFYAGFLHPLFVPAHLLPILVLGILFGQQGPARLQAAIIVFLVSVVGGLAATLLSPGWSVELALLVGAAATGVLVALAIPLPLAAYVALAALLGLMIGIDSAQDDLGGRGRLAALLGTCIAAYLLLLYAVVFADFFSRRQWQRIGLRIAGSWVAASALLVLSLSFAR
;
A
#
# COMPACT_ATOMS: atom_id res chain seq x y z
N MET A 1 41.42 -13.90 29.51
CA MET A 1 40.86 -12.55 29.31
C MET A 1 40.39 -12.31 27.87
N ARG A 2 41.18 -12.61 26.82
CA ARG A 2 40.77 -12.47 25.40
C ARG A 2 39.45 -13.18 25.02
N HIS A 3 39.22 -14.40 25.50
CA HIS A 3 38.00 -15.16 25.17
C HIS A 3 36.72 -14.58 25.77
N LEU A 4 36.79 -13.90 26.92
CA LEU A 4 35.62 -13.23 27.52
C LEU A 4 35.14 -12.06 26.65
N HIS A 5 36.08 -11.31 26.06
CA HIS A 5 35.73 -10.21 25.16
C HIS A 5 35.06 -10.68 23.88
N VAL A 6 35.50 -11.82 23.31
CA VAL A 6 34.93 -12.40 22.08
C VAL A 6 33.51 -12.92 22.33
N VAL A 7 33.25 -13.54 23.48
CA VAL A 7 31.90 -14.01 23.84
C VAL A 7 30.98 -12.83 24.15
N ALA A 8 31.48 -11.79 24.82
CA ALA A 8 30.71 -10.58 25.08
C ALA A 8 30.36 -9.80 23.80
N THR A 9 31.30 -9.67 22.85
CA THR A 9 31.00 -9.04 21.55
C THR A 9 30.06 -9.88 20.70
N ALA A 10 30.20 -11.20 20.69
CA ALA A 10 29.26 -12.08 19.99
C ALA A 10 27.83 -11.99 20.58
N ALA A 11 27.70 -11.91 21.91
CA ALA A 11 26.42 -11.72 22.58
C ALA A 11 25.78 -10.36 22.27
N LEU A 12 26.58 -9.30 22.13
CA LEU A 12 26.13 -7.95 21.73
C LEU A 12 25.64 -7.88 20.27
N ILE A 13 26.15 -8.74 19.38
CA ILE A 13 25.70 -8.84 17.98
C ILE A 13 24.39 -9.65 17.86
N LEU A 14 24.15 -10.58 18.80
CA LEU A 14 22.97 -11.45 18.82
C LEU A 14 21.77 -10.85 19.56
N LEU A 15 21.97 -9.77 20.31
CA LEU A 15 20.88 -9.00 20.90
C LEU A 15 20.25 -8.16 19.78
N PRO A 16 18.96 -8.35 19.44
CA PRO A 16 18.29 -7.39 18.59
C PRO A 16 18.29 -6.07 19.35
N ALA A 17 19.14 -5.13 18.92
CA ALA A 17 19.02 -3.76 19.38
C ALA A 17 17.56 -3.36 19.09
N ALA A 18 16.84 -2.89 20.11
CA ALA A 18 15.53 -2.30 19.89
C ALA A 18 15.69 -1.29 18.76
N ALA A 19 15.11 -1.60 17.60
CA ALA A 19 15.10 -0.68 16.48
C ALA A 19 14.21 0.47 16.93
N ILE A 20 14.82 1.48 17.57
CA ILE A 20 14.13 2.75 17.82
C ILE A 20 14.03 3.42 16.45
N ALA A 21 13.06 2.94 15.66
CA ALA A 21 12.67 3.50 14.39
C ALA A 21 11.94 4.82 14.65
N HIS A 22 12.72 5.84 15.01
CA HIS A 22 12.31 7.22 14.75
C HIS A 22 12.03 7.33 13.25
N SER A 23 11.06 8.15 12.85
CA SER A 23 10.65 8.38 11.45
C SER A 23 11.85 8.27 10.48
N PRO A 24 11.77 7.45 9.41
CA PRO A 24 12.92 7.07 8.57
C PRO A 24 13.68 8.24 7.94
N ILE A 25 13.11 9.45 7.99
CA ILE A 25 13.73 10.69 7.52
C ILE A 25 13.71 11.73 8.66
N LYS A 26 14.88 12.00 9.27
CA LYS A 26 15.02 13.06 10.27
C LYS A 26 14.66 14.43 9.68
N GLY A 27 13.82 15.20 10.37
CA GLY A 27 13.44 16.57 9.98
C GLY A 27 12.16 16.68 9.14
N LEU A 28 11.51 15.56 8.85
CA LEU A 28 10.25 15.53 8.12
C LEU A 28 9.08 15.87 9.05
N ASP A 29 8.20 16.79 8.65
CA ASP A 29 7.00 17.08 9.44
C ASP A 29 5.96 15.94 9.34
N ASN A 30 4.95 15.98 10.20
CA ASN A 30 3.92 14.94 10.27
C ASN A 30 3.16 14.77 8.94
N PHE A 31 2.98 15.83 8.16
CA PHE A 31 2.30 15.76 6.87
C PHE A 31 3.12 14.95 5.86
N TYR A 32 4.40 15.27 5.71
CA TYR A 32 5.29 14.56 4.79
C TYR A 32 5.56 13.12 5.25
N ALA A 33 5.59 12.87 6.57
CA ALA A 33 5.65 11.52 7.11
C ALA A 33 4.43 10.69 6.69
N GLY A 34 3.24 11.28 6.79
CA GLY A 34 2.01 10.71 6.24
C GLY A 34 2.03 10.53 4.72
N PHE A 35 2.52 11.53 3.98
CA PHE A 35 2.62 11.47 2.52
C PHE A 35 3.51 10.32 2.04
N LEU A 36 4.59 10.02 2.74
CA LEU A 36 5.45 8.90 2.38
C LEU A 36 4.99 7.55 2.95
N HIS A 37 4.03 7.55 3.88
CA HIS A 37 3.60 6.34 4.58
C HIS A 37 3.14 5.22 3.62
N PRO A 38 2.23 5.45 2.65
CA PRO A 38 1.82 4.41 1.72
C PRO A 38 2.95 3.84 0.86
N LEU A 39 4.06 4.57 0.68
CA LEU A 39 5.20 4.11 -0.11
C LEU A 39 6.09 3.13 0.67
N PHE A 40 6.12 3.26 1.99
CA PHE A 40 6.95 2.43 2.88
C PHE A 40 6.16 1.31 3.57
N VAL A 41 4.83 1.30 3.46
CA VAL A 41 3.98 0.20 3.93
C VAL A 41 3.59 -0.67 2.74
N PRO A 42 4.16 -1.88 2.56
CA PRO A 42 3.85 -2.75 1.43
C PRO A 42 2.36 -3.07 1.30
N ALA A 43 1.67 -3.23 2.43
CA ALA A 43 0.23 -3.47 2.47
C ALA A 43 -0.61 -2.31 1.94
N HIS A 44 -0.05 -1.09 1.81
CA HIS A 44 -0.70 0.03 1.13
C HIS A 44 -0.20 0.15 -0.31
N LEU A 45 1.12 0.12 -0.51
CA LEU A 45 1.73 0.30 -1.83
C LEU A 45 1.23 -0.72 -2.86
N LEU A 46 1.30 -2.01 -2.52
CA LEU A 46 0.98 -3.09 -3.45
C LEU A 46 -0.46 -3.02 -3.96
N PRO A 47 -1.51 -2.96 -3.10
CA PRO A 47 -2.89 -2.88 -3.60
C PRO A 47 -3.16 -1.61 -4.41
N ILE A 48 -2.57 -0.46 -4.05
CA ILE A 48 -2.70 0.79 -4.83
C ILE A 48 -2.12 0.59 -6.24
N LEU A 49 -0.92 0.01 -6.35
CA LEU A 49 -0.27 -0.23 -7.64
C LEU A 49 -1.09 -1.17 -8.52
N VAL A 50 -1.54 -2.33 -8.01
CA VAL A 50 -2.32 -3.26 -8.84
C VAL A 50 -3.71 -2.76 -9.17
N LEU A 51 -4.37 -1.98 -8.30
CA LEU A 51 -5.60 -1.30 -8.66
C LEU A 51 -5.38 -0.29 -9.79
N GLY A 52 -4.34 0.53 -9.68
CA GLY A 52 -4.02 1.50 -10.72
C GLY A 52 -3.71 0.82 -12.05
N ILE A 53 -2.92 -0.26 -12.04
CA ILE A 53 -2.64 -1.03 -13.25
C ILE A 53 -3.93 -1.64 -13.83
N LEU A 54 -4.75 -2.27 -12.98
CA LEU A 54 -6.02 -2.88 -13.39
C LEU A 54 -6.93 -1.85 -14.05
N PHE A 55 -7.00 -0.64 -13.49
CA PHE A 55 -7.84 0.42 -14.03
C PHE A 55 -7.29 0.97 -15.35
N GLY A 56 -5.98 1.21 -15.43
CA GLY A 56 -5.33 1.69 -16.65
C GLY A 56 -5.45 0.72 -17.82
N GLN A 57 -5.47 -0.60 -17.57
CA GLN A 57 -5.71 -1.61 -18.62
C GLN A 57 -7.08 -1.50 -19.31
N GLN A 58 -8.09 -0.90 -18.65
CA GLN A 58 -9.46 -0.80 -19.16
C GLN A 58 -9.81 0.56 -19.77
N GLY A 59 -8.89 1.53 -19.70
CA GLY A 59 -9.12 2.91 -20.08
C GLY A 59 -9.64 3.76 -18.90
N PRO A 60 -8.90 4.78 -18.44
CA PRO A 60 -9.25 5.60 -17.27
C PRO A 60 -10.62 6.28 -17.38
N ALA A 61 -11.04 6.69 -18.58
CA ALA A 61 -12.33 7.33 -18.81
C ALA A 61 -13.51 6.41 -18.44
N ARG A 62 -13.39 5.10 -18.68
CA ARG A 62 -14.42 4.12 -18.32
C ARG A 62 -14.52 3.91 -16.81
N LEU A 63 -13.42 4.10 -16.08
CA LEU A 63 -13.29 3.78 -14.67
C LEU A 63 -13.22 5.01 -13.76
N GLN A 64 -13.64 6.18 -14.24
CA GLN A 64 -13.76 7.40 -13.44
C GLN A 64 -14.55 7.16 -12.14
N ALA A 65 -15.66 6.42 -12.23
CA ALA A 65 -16.46 6.06 -11.06
C ALA A 65 -15.64 5.27 -10.01
N ALA A 66 -14.85 4.29 -10.44
CA ALA A 66 -14.01 3.50 -9.53
C ALA A 66 -12.87 4.35 -8.91
N ILE A 67 -12.27 5.25 -9.69
CA ILE A 67 -11.22 6.16 -9.20
C ILE A 67 -11.77 7.12 -8.13
N ILE A 68 -12.96 7.69 -8.36
CA ILE A 68 -13.63 8.56 -7.39
C ILE A 68 -14.02 7.77 -6.14
N VAL A 69 -14.59 6.57 -6.32
CA VAL A 69 -14.97 5.70 -5.20
C VAL A 69 -13.76 5.33 -4.36
N PHE A 70 -12.60 5.02 -4.96
CA PHE A 70 -11.37 4.80 -4.21
C PHE A 70 -11.03 5.99 -3.31
N LEU A 71 -11.05 7.22 -3.84
CA LEU A 71 -10.77 8.42 -3.06
C LEU A 71 -11.76 8.59 -1.91
N VAL A 72 -13.07 8.46 -2.18
CA VAL A 72 -14.12 8.60 -1.16
C VAL A 72 -13.95 7.53 -0.08
N SER A 73 -13.62 6.30 -0.45
CA SER A 73 -13.39 5.20 0.48
C SER A 73 -12.13 5.38 1.31
N VAL A 74 -11.02 5.85 0.73
CA VAL A 74 -9.82 6.22 1.49
C VAL A 74 -10.15 7.31 2.51
N VAL A 75 -10.84 8.38 2.09
CA VAL A 75 -11.27 9.45 3.01
C VAL A 75 -12.16 8.89 4.13
N GLY A 76 -13.11 8.01 3.80
CA GLY A 76 -13.96 7.36 4.79
C GLY A 76 -13.17 6.49 5.78
N GLY A 77 -12.19 5.73 5.30
CA GLY A 77 -11.33 4.90 6.14
C GLY A 77 -10.44 5.73 7.05
N LEU A 78 -9.83 6.80 6.53
CA LEU A 78 -9.02 7.73 7.31
C LEU A 78 -9.85 8.46 8.38
N ALA A 79 -11.10 8.82 8.06
CA ALA A 79 -12.03 9.39 9.03
C ALA A 79 -12.34 8.39 10.15
N ALA A 80 -12.53 7.10 9.81
CA ALA A 80 -12.70 6.05 10.82
C ALA A 80 -11.45 5.90 11.70
N THR A 81 -10.25 5.91 11.12
CA THR A 81 -8.97 5.87 11.85
C THR A 81 -8.77 7.05 12.78
N LEU A 82 -9.23 8.24 12.39
CA LEU A 82 -9.15 9.43 13.23
C LEU A 82 -10.02 9.29 14.50
N LEU A 83 -11.18 8.64 14.38
CA LEU A 83 -12.13 8.43 15.47
C LEU A 83 -11.78 7.24 16.36
N SER A 84 -11.28 6.15 15.76
CA SER A 84 -10.97 4.89 16.43
C SER A 84 -9.74 4.23 15.79
N PRO A 85 -8.52 4.60 16.23
CA PRO A 85 -7.30 3.98 15.74
C PRO A 85 -7.15 2.55 16.29
N GLY A 86 -6.32 1.73 15.63
CA GLY A 86 -5.93 0.39 16.13
C GLY A 86 -6.55 -0.79 15.38
N TRP A 87 -7.26 -0.55 14.28
CA TRP A 87 -7.73 -1.61 13.40
C TRP A 87 -6.61 -2.00 12.43
N SER A 88 -6.07 -3.21 12.58
CA SER A 88 -5.14 -3.76 11.60
C SER A 88 -5.89 -4.62 10.60
N VAL A 89 -5.79 -4.27 9.32
CA VAL A 89 -6.33 -5.05 8.21
C VAL A 89 -5.25 -5.40 7.18
N GLU A 90 -3.98 -5.29 7.59
CA GLU A 90 -2.77 -5.56 6.80
C GLU A 90 -2.83 -6.89 6.02
N LEU A 91 -3.14 -8.00 6.70
CA LEU A 91 -3.21 -9.33 6.06
C LEU A 91 -4.25 -9.35 4.94
N ALA A 92 -5.41 -8.74 5.17
CA ALA A 92 -6.49 -8.73 4.20
C ALA A 92 -6.19 -7.78 3.03
N LEU A 93 -5.45 -6.69 3.26
CA LEU A 93 -4.89 -5.84 2.21
C LEU A 93 -3.88 -6.61 1.33
N LEU A 94 -2.98 -7.40 1.93
CA LEU A 94 -2.01 -8.22 1.20
C LEU A 94 -2.71 -9.31 0.38
N VAL A 95 -3.72 -9.99 0.94
CA VAL A 95 -4.56 -10.94 0.19
C VAL A 95 -5.28 -10.25 -0.97
N GLY A 96 -5.86 -9.07 -0.72
CA GLY A 96 -6.50 -8.25 -1.75
C GLY A 96 -5.54 -7.82 -2.85
N ALA A 97 -4.31 -7.44 -2.50
CA ALA A 97 -3.25 -7.11 -3.45
C ALA A 97 -2.84 -8.32 -4.28
N ALA A 98 -2.68 -9.49 -3.65
CA ALA A 98 -2.37 -10.73 -4.36
C ALA A 98 -3.47 -11.10 -5.36
N ALA A 99 -4.73 -11.11 -4.92
CA ALA A 99 -5.87 -11.39 -5.78
C ALA A 99 -5.99 -10.39 -6.94
N THR A 100 -5.85 -9.10 -6.65
CA THR A 100 -5.92 -8.04 -7.68
C THR A 100 -4.74 -8.12 -8.65
N GLY A 101 -3.54 -8.46 -8.18
CA GLY A 101 -2.38 -8.70 -9.04
C GLY A 101 -2.58 -9.90 -9.98
N VAL A 102 -3.23 -10.97 -9.50
CA VAL A 102 -3.66 -12.09 -10.35
C VAL A 102 -4.68 -11.63 -11.40
N LEU A 103 -5.66 -10.81 -11.03
CA LEU A 103 -6.62 -10.24 -12.00
C LEU A 103 -5.91 -9.44 -13.11
N VAL A 104 -4.93 -8.61 -12.74
CA VAL A 104 -4.06 -7.87 -13.69
C VAL A 104 -3.29 -8.84 -14.60
N ALA A 105 -2.72 -9.90 -14.04
CA ALA A 105 -1.93 -10.89 -14.79
C ALA A 105 -2.79 -11.74 -15.74
N LEU A 106 -4.04 -12.03 -15.37
CA LEU A 106 -4.98 -12.75 -16.21
C LEU A 106 -5.62 -11.86 -17.28
N ALA A 107 -5.62 -10.53 -17.07
CA ALA A 107 -6.21 -9.53 -17.96
C ALA A 107 -7.69 -9.83 -18.30
N ILE A 108 -8.42 -10.35 -17.30
CA ILE A 108 -9.84 -10.72 -17.46
C ILE A 108 -10.69 -9.45 -17.46
N PRO A 109 -11.58 -9.26 -18.46
CA PRO A 109 -12.51 -8.14 -18.44
C PRO A 109 -13.58 -8.37 -17.37
N LEU A 110 -13.64 -7.48 -16.38
CA LEU A 110 -14.66 -7.49 -15.34
C LEU A 110 -15.79 -6.48 -15.62
N PRO A 111 -16.99 -6.67 -15.04
CA PRO A 111 -18.03 -5.65 -15.04
C PRO A 111 -17.61 -4.43 -14.20
N LEU A 112 -18.15 -3.24 -14.53
CA LEU A 112 -17.82 -1.98 -13.84
C LEU A 112 -18.03 -2.08 -12.32
N ALA A 113 -19.08 -2.76 -11.89
CA ALA A 113 -19.40 -2.98 -10.47
C ALA A 113 -18.26 -3.67 -9.71
N ALA A 114 -17.52 -4.59 -10.34
CA ALA A 114 -16.40 -5.27 -9.70
C ALA A 114 -15.23 -4.31 -9.45
N TYR A 115 -14.90 -3.44 -10.42
CA TYR A 115 -13.85 -2.42 -10.23
C TYR A 115 -14.23 -1.41 -9.15
N VAL A 116 -15.50 -1.00 -9.11
CA VAL A 116 -16.03 -0.10 -8.07
C VAL A 116 -15.98 -0.77 -6.69
N ALA A 117 -16.36 -2.04 -6.59
CA ALA A 117 -16.29 -2.78 -5.33
C ALA A 117 -14.84 -2.96 -4.84
N LEU A 118 -13.92 -3.30 -5.75
CA LEU A 118 -12.48 -3.39 -5.45
C LEU A 118 -11.90 -2.05 -4.98
N ALA A 119 -12.24 -0.95 -5.68
CA ALA A 119 -11.87 0.40 -5.30
C ALA A 119 -12.37 0.75 -3.89
N ALA A 120 -13.64 0.46 -3.62
CA ALA A 120 -14.27 0.78 -2.35
C ALA A 120 -13.64 0.00 -1.20
N LEU A 121 -13.49 -1.31 -1.38
CA LEU A 121 -12.98 -2.21 -0.37
C LEU A 121 -11.53 -1.88 -0.02
N LEU A 122 -10.63 -1.88 -1.01
CA LEU A 122 -9.21 -1.64 -0.77
C LEU A 122 -8.95 -0.20 -0.34
N GLY A 123 -9.64 0.79 -0.92
CA GLY A 123 -9.53 2.18 -0.49
C GLY A 123 -9.92 2.37 0.99
N LEU A 124 -11.03 1.78 1.41
CA LEU A 124 -11.49 1.83 2.80
C LEU A 124 -10.48 1.16 3.74
N MET A 125 -9.99 -0.03 3.37
CA MET A 125 -9.03 -0.78 4.18
C MET A 125 -7.70 -0.05 4.31
N ILE A 126 -7.19 0.57 3.23
CA ILE A 126 -5.99 1.41 3.30
C ILE A 126 -6.21 2.55 4.30
N GLY A 127 -7.35 3.25 4.23
CA GLY A 127 -7.64 4.34 5.15
C GLY A 127 -7.72 3.89 6.62
N ILE A 128 -8.36 2.74 6.88
CA ILE A 128 -8.48 2.16 8.23
C ILE A 128 -7.11 1.73 8.79
N ASP A 129 -6.26 1.16 7.93
CA ASP A 129 -4.92 0.66 8.30
C ASP A 129 -3.85 1.76 8.36
N SER A 130 -4.20 3.02 8.06
CA SER A 130 -3.27 4.17 8.03
C SER A 130 -3.01 4.80 9.41
N ALA A 131 -3.29 4.10 10.51
CA ALA A 131 -3.04 4.61 11.85
C ALA A 131 -1.52 4.82 12.07
N GLN A 132 -1.17 5.96 12.67
CA GLN A 132 0.20 6.26 13.10
C GLN A 132 0.18 6.50 14.60
N ASP A 133 0.45 5.43 15.36
CA ASP A 133 0.20 5.36 16.80
C ASP A 133 1.01 6.39 17.60
N ASP A 134 2.19 6.77 17.10
CA ASP A 134 3.07 7.76 17.73
C ASP A 134 2.54 9.21 17.62
N LEU A 135 1.51 9.44 16.79
CA LEU A 135 0.97 10.78 16.52
C LEU A 135 -0.39 11.01 17.19
N GLY A 136 -0.54 12.16 17.83
CA GLY A 136 -1.80 12.64 18.41
C GLY A 136 -2.28 13.96 17.80
N GLY A 137 -3.56 14.27 18.00
CA GLY A 137 -4.16 15.58 17.70
C GLY A 137 -3.90 16.08 16.28
N ARG A 138 -3.38 17.32 16.16
CA ARG A 138 -3.09 17.96 14.86
C ARG A 138 -2.02 17.23 14.04
N GLY A 139 -1.06 16.58 14.70
CA GLY A 139 -0.02 15.81 14.02
C GLY A 139 -0.60 14.62 13.27
N ARG A 140 -1.50 13.88 13.92
CA ARG A 140 -2.24 12.78 13.28
C ARG A 140 -3.06 13.26 12.09
N LEU A 141 -3.79 14.37 12.26
CA LEU A 141 -4.58 14.94 11.16
C LEU A 141 -3.71 15.29 9.94
N ALA A 142 -2.56 15.95 10.17
CA ALA A 142 -1.62 16.28 9.12
C ALA A 142 -1.09 15.03 8.40
N ALA A 143 -0.74 13.98 9.14
CA ALA A 143 -0.27 12.72 8.57
C ALA A 143 -1.34 11.99 7.76
N LEU A 144 -2.58 11.90 8.25
CA LEU A 144 -3.68 11.27 7.51
C LEU A 144 -4.01 12.05 6.23
N LEU A 145 -3.93 13.39 6.25
CA LEU A 145 -4.07 14.20 5.04
C LEU A 145 -2.96 13.92 4.03
N GLY A 146 -1.70 13.84 4.48
CA GLY A 146 -0.59 13.44 3.62
C GLY A 146 -0.81 12.06 3.00
N THR A 147 -1.25 11.10 3.82
CA THR A 147 -1.55 9.72 3.41
C THR A 147 -2.65 9.67 2.35
N CYS A 148 -3.72 10.46 2.53
CA CYS A 148 -4.82 10.58 1.56
C CYS A 148 -4.31 11.04 0.19
N ILE A 149 -3.54 12.13 0.18
CA ILE A 149 -3.01 12.73 -1.05
C ILE A 149 -2.06 11.73 -1.72
N ALA A 150 -1.17 11.10 -0.96
CA ALA A 150 -0.23 10.13 -1.49
C ALA A 150 -0.92 8.91 -2.09
N ALA A 151 -1.88 8.31 -1.37
CA ALA A 151 -2.61 7.15 -1.86
C ALA A 151 -3.36 7.46 -3.17
N TYR A 152 -4.00 8.64 -3.24
CA TYR A 152 -4.69 9.07 -4.45
C TYR A 152 -3.74 9.36 -5.61
N LEU A 153 -2.64 10.07 -5.37
CA LEU A 153 -1.62 10.34 -6.39
C LEU A 153 -0.99 9.04 -6.90
N LEU A 154 -0.59 8.13 -6.01
CA LEU A 154 -0.03 6.83 -6.37
C LEU A 154 -0.99 6.04 -7.27
N LEU A 155 -2.28 6.02 -6.93
CA LEU A 155 -3.30 5.41 -7.79
C LEU A 155 -3.31 6.09 -9.16
N LEU A 156 -3.46 7.41 -9.22
CA LEU A 156 -3.55 8.14 -10.48
C LEU A 156 -2.31 7.94 -11.36
N TYR A 157 -1.12 7.99 -10.79
CA TYR A 157 0.12 7.72 -11.52
C TYR A 157 0.16 6.29 -12.06
N ALA A 158 -0.24 5.29 -11.26
CA ALA A 158 -0.32 3.91 -11.72
C ALA A 158 -1.36 3.71 -12.83
N VAL A 159 -2.52 4.38 -12.74
CA VAL A 159 -3.56 4.40 -13.78
C VAL A 159 -3.03 4.97 -15.09
N VAL A 160 -2.46 6.17 -15.05
CA VAL A 160 -1.94 6.86 -16.23
C VAL A 160 -0.78 6.07 -16.85
N PHE A 161 0.11 5.53 -16.01
CA PHE A 161 1.20 4.68 -16.46
C PHE A 161 0.66 3.45 -17.20
N ALA A 162 -0.27 2.71 -16.60
CA ALA A 162 -0.81 1.51 -17.21
C ALA A 162 -1.63 1.80 -18.49
N ASP A 163 -2.39 2.89 -18.53
CA ASP A 163 -3.09 3.33 -19.75
C ASP A 163 -2.09 3.63 -20.88
N PHE A 164 -1.02 4.37 -20.58
CA PHE A 164 0.03 4.67 -21.56
C PHE A 164 0.71 3.40 -22.09
N PHE A 165 0.96 2.42 -21.22
CA PHE A 165 1.55 1.12 -21.55
C PHE A 165 0.50 0.04 -21.90
N SER A 166 -0.71 0.42 -22.31
CA SER A 166 -1.73 -0.54 -22.78
C SER A 166 -1.89 -0.59 -24.30
N ARG A 167 -1.19 0.28 -25.05
CA ARG A 167 -1.42 0.54 -26.48
C ARG A 167 -0.93 -0.58 -27.40
N ARG A 168 0.17 -1.26 -27.05
CA ARG A 168 0.75 -2.35 -27.85
C ARG A 168 0.66 -3.67 -27.10
N GLN A 169 0.61 -4.79 -27.84
CA GLN A 169 0.50 -6.12 -27.25
C GLN A 169 1.65 -6.47 -26.29
N TRP A 170 2.90 -6.12 -26.63
CA TRP A 170 4.04 -6.36 -25.75
C TRP A 170 3.98 -5.53 -24.45
N GLN A 171 3.43 -4.31 -24.51
CA GLN A 171 3.27 -3.47 -23.31
C GLN A 171 2.21 -4.07 -22.39
N ARG A 172 1.09 -4.58 -22.95
CA ARG A 172 0.08 -5.33 -22.20
C ARG A 172 0.68 -6.56 -21.52
N ILE A 173 1.59 -7.28 -22.17
CA ILE A 173 2.33 -8.39 -21.54
C ILE A 173 3.18 -7.87 -20.38
N GLY A 174 3.89 -6.74 -20.55
CA GLY A 174 4.63 -6.09 -19.48
C GLY A 174 3.78 -5.76 -18.25
N LEU A 175 2.56 -5.22 -18.44
CA LEU A 175 1.63 -4.96 -17.34
C LEU A 175 1.16 -6.25 -16.65
N ARG A 176 0.94 -7.33 -17.40
CA ARG A 176 0.59 -8.64 -16.82
C ARG A 176 1.72 -9.21 -15.97
N ILE A 177 2.97 -9.06 -16.42
CA ILE A 177 4.17 -9.44 -15.66
C ILE A 177 4.24 -8.62 -14.37
N ALA A 178 4.08 -7.29 -14.45
CA ALA A 178 4.06 -6.42 -13.28
C ALA A 178 2.98 -6.83 -12.26
N GLY A 179 1.77 -7.16 -12.72
CA GLY A 179 0.71 -7.70 -11.86
C GLY A 179 1.09 -8.99 -11.16
N SER A 180 1.74 -9.92 -11.86
CA SER A 180 2.23 -11.17 -11.28
C SER A 180 3.33 -10.97 -10.23
N TRP A 181 4.21 -9.99 -10.46
CA TRP A 181 5.26 -9.64 -9.49
C TRP A 181 4.68 -9.00 -8.24
N VAL A 182 3.70 -8.11 -8.39
CA VAL A 182 3.00 -7.55 -7.21
C VAL A 182 2.28 -8.65 -6.44
N ALA A 183 1.63 -9.60 -7.13
CA ALA A 183 0.98 -10.72 -6.47
C ALA A 183 1.97 -11.60 -5.70
N ALA A 184 3.12 -11.92 -6.30
CA ALA A 184 4.19 -12.66 -5.64
C ALA A 184 4.76 -11.89 -4.44
N SER A 185 5.04 -10.59 -4.59
CA SER A 185 5.51 -9.73 -3.50
C SER A 185 4.52 -9.67 -2.34
N ALA A 186 3.21 -9.56 -2.63
CA ALA A 186 2.18 -9.58 -1.60
C ALA A 186 2.16 -10.91 -0.85
N LEU A 187 2.29 -12.04 -1.55
CA LEU A 187 2.40 -13.37 -0.93
C LEU A 187 3.69 -13.55 -0.12
N LEU A 188 4.81 -12.96 -0.55
CA LEU A 188 6.07 -12.96 0.22
C LEU A 188 5.94 -12.16 1.51
N VAL A 189 5.36 -10.97 1.48
CA VAL A 189 5.12 -10.18 2.70
C VAL A 189 4.13 -10.90 3.61
N LEU A 190 3.08 -11.49 3.02
CA LEU A 190 2.10 -12.30 3.75
C LEU A 190 2.73 -13.54 4.39
N SER A 191 3.67 -14.22 3.74
CA SER A 191 4.33 -15.38 4.35
C SER A 191 5.25 -14.98 5.50
N LEU A 192 5.95 -13.83 5.37
CA LEU A 192 6.81 -13.30 6.41
C LEU A 192 6.04 -12.86 7.67
N SER A 193 4.77 -12.47 7.54
CA SER A 193 3.95 -12.11 8.72
C SER A 193 3.59 -13.32 9.58
N PHE A 194 3.55 -14.52 9.00
CA PHE A 194 3.33 -15.78 9.74
C PHE A 194 4.63 -16.44 10.23
N ALA A 195 5.78 -16.02 9.74
CA ALA A 195 7.09 -16.57 10.12
C ALA A 195 7.68 -15.91 11.39
N ARG A 196 6.96 -14.95 11.98
CA ARG A 196 7.36 -14.23 13.21
C ARG A 196 6.89 -14.95 14.46
#